data_AF-A0A2R6ETT3-F1
#
_entry.id   AF-A0A2R6ETT3-F1
#
_cell.length_a   1.000
_cell.length_b   1.000
_cell.length_c   1.000
_cell.angle_alpha   90.00
_cell.angle_beta   90.00
_cell.angle_gamma   90.00
#
_symmetry.space_group_name_H-M   'P 1'
#
loop_
_entity.id
_entity.type
_entity.pdbx_description
1 polymer ?
#
loop_
_entity_poly.entity_id
_entity_poly.type
_entity_poly.pdbx_seq_one_letter_code
_entity_poly.pdbx_strand_id
1 'polypeptide(L)'
;MSDASDSVDDAGVENGVADADARDDTADAESAGTGMNSAIRSVFVVGGVALLVVFAAVIGASVVGAPTVDASEDTNTEEPPAEYQPDAVVAEPIASEGTVAVPESARASEVGRKVVVISSDSRAEPSDLRPLVAALVRAGHEVRFADTSLQSSLDGADAFLRIDPRSELSSSGVEAVRDFTDEGGRVIMVGEPARIRITQSGLFASLTTQRSQTTALAAEYGIVFGDRYLYDTAQNDGNFKNVLASGTSADTAPDVDQVALYTATRIEARGGTAVLRTSDTTELSGDGPADSYPVAVRKDDVVAVGDKTFMQSGRHNVGDNEAFIAYLLGFALSGDRGPTFAPSDGSSGSGNETSTG
;
A
#
# COMPACT_ATOMS: atom_id res chain seq x y z
N MET A 1 -63.93 36.87 15.19
CA MET A 1 -64.20 38.26 14.81
C MET A 1 -63.02 38.66 13.95
N SER A 2 -63.10 38.43 12.64
CA SER A 2 -63.66 39.36 11.62
C SER A 2 -62.67 40.49 11.37
N ASP A 3 -62.25 40.88 10.18
CA ASP A 3 -62.62 40.66 8.77
C ASP A 3 -61.37 41.14 7.98
N ALA A 4 -60.96 40.55 6.85
CA ALA A 4 -61.39 40.89 5.47
C ALA A 4 -61.19 42.39 5.14
N SER A 5 -60.74 42.86 3.98
CA SER A 5 -60.40 42.32 2.65
C SER A 5 -60.07 43.55 1.76
N ASP A 6 -59.72 43.30 0.50
CA ASP A 6 -59.76 44.18 -0.70
C ASP A 6 -58.47 44.95 -1.08
N SER A 7 -57.77 44.62 -2.19
CA SER A 7 -58.06 44.67 -3.65
C SER A 7 -57.50 46.00 -4.25
N VAL A 8 -56.99 46.16 -5.47
CA VAL A 8 -57.00 45.42 -6.76
C VAL A 8 -55.99 46.16 -7.71
N ASP A 9 -55.16 45.51 -8.56
CA ASP A 9 -55.23 45.35 -10.04
C ASP A 9 -53.80 45.60 -10.62
N ASP A 10 -53.30 45.14 -11.78
CA ASP A 10 -53.68 44.18 -12.84
C ASP A 10 -52.49 44.10 -13.85
N ALA A 11 -52.51 43.04 -14.67
CA ALA A 11 -51.83 42.78 -15.95
C ALA A 11 -50.38 42.24 -15.93
N GLY A 12 -50.05 41.11 -16.57
CA GLY A 12 -50.84 40.20 -17.39
C GLY A 12 -49.95 39.22 -18.18
N VAL A 13 -50.64 38.25 -18.79
CA VAL A 13 -50.24 37.29 -19.84
C VAL A 13 -49.92 35.86 -19.40
N GLU A 14 -50.93 35.02 -19.63
CA GLU A 14 -51.05 33.58 -19.49
C GLU A 14 -50.67 32.78 -20.75
N ASN A 15 -50.21 31.54 -20.50
CA ASN A 15 -50.58 30.22 -21.06
C ASN A 15 -50.68 29.93 -22.57
N GLY A 16 -50.24 28.71 -22.93
CA GLY A 16 -50.74 28.00 -24.12
C GLY A 16 -50.01 26.70 -24.47
N VAL A 17 -50.51 25.58 -23.96
CA VAL A 17 -50.19 24.19 -24.33
C VAL A 17 -51.07 23.74 -25.52
N ALA A 18 -50.59 22.83 -26.38
CA ALA A 18 -51.27 21.59 -26.83
C ALA A 18 -51.00 21.13 -28.28
N ASP A 19 -50.84 19.80 -28.42
CA ASP A 19 -51.29 18.88 -29.51
C ASP A 19 -50.81 19.06 -30.96
N ALA A 20 -50.81 18.09 -31.88
CA ALA A 20 -50.73 16.62 -31.94
C ALA A 20 -50.85 16.25 -33.44
N ASP A 21 -50.15 15.20 -33.87
CA ASP A 21 -50.55 14.20 -34.90
C ASP A 21 -50.70 14.58 -36.41
N ALA A 22 -49.92 13.88 -37.27
CA ALA A 22 -50.22 13.46 -38.67
C ALA A 22 -49.01 12.69 -39.26
N ARG A 23 -49.03 11.35 -39.40
CA ARG A 23 -49.49 10.51 -40.56
C ARG A 23 -48.86 10.95 -41.90
N ASP A 24 -47.82 10.26 -42.40
CA ASP A 24 -47.82 9.05 -43.27
C ASP A 24 -48.51 9.26 -44.63
N ASP A 25 -47.72 9.29 -45.71
CA ASP A 25 -48.01 8.53 -46.93
C ASP A 25 -46.83 8.52 -47.94
N THR A 26 -46.61 7.29 -48.40
CA THR A 26 -45.85 6.75 -49.56
C THR A 26 -46.13 7.46 -50.91
N ALA A 27 -45.44 7.31 -52.05
CA ALA A 27 -44.74 6.18 -52.65
C ALA A 27 -43.94 6.60 -53.93
N ASP A 28 -42.97 5.76 -54.28
CA ASP A 28 -42.55 5.23 -55.60
C ASP A 28 -42.14 6.10 -56.81
N ALA A 29 -40.90 5.87 -57.29
CA ALA A 29 -40.64 5.32 -58.64
C ALA A 29 -39.15 4.90 -58.85
N GLU A 30 -38.96 3.62 -59.19
CA GLU A 30 -37.79 2.99 -59.83
C GLU A 30 -37.49 3.64 -61.21
N SER A 31 -36.34 3.57 -61.90
CA SER A 31 -35.45 2.44 -62.20
C SER A 31 -34.23 2.91 -63.04
N ALA A 32 -33.16 2.09 -62.98
CA ALA A 32 -32.13 1.83 -63.99
C ALA A 32 -30.83 2.66 -64.04
N GLY A 33 -29.70 1.98 -63.81
CA GLY A 33 -28.47 2.24 -64.57
C GLY A 33 -27.12 2.17 -63.84
N THR A 34 -26.66 0.95 -63.53
CA THR A 34 -25.25 0.50 -63.69
C THR A 34 -24.10 1.26 -62.99
N GLY A 35 -23.44 0.58 -62.04
CA GLY A 35 -21.98 0.67 -61.93
C GLY A 35 -21.39 0.65 -60.51
N MET A 36 -20.56 -0.37 -60.26
CA MET A 36 -19.59 -0.54 -59.17
C MET A 36 -20.06 -1.21 -57.86
N ASN A 37 -19.75 -2.52 -57.81
CA ASN A 37 -19.71 -3.42 -56.65
C ASN A 37 -19.01 -2.79 -55.43
N SER A 38 -19.64 -2.70 -54.26
CA SER A 38 -19.87 -3.74 -53.23
C SER A 38 -18.78 -3.81 -52.14
N ALA A 39 -19.22 -3.39 -50.94
CA ALA A 39 -18.94 -3.98 -49.63
C ALA A 39 -17.52 -3.89 -49.03
N ILE A 40 -17.28 -2.82 -48.27
CA ILE A 40 -16.52 -2.92 -47.01
C ILE A 40 -17.50 -3.44 -45.96
N ARG A 41 -17.42 -4.74 -45.65
CA ARG A 41 -18.09 -5.37 -44.50
C ARG A 41 -17.03 -5.88 -43.52
N SER A 42 -17.31 -5.57 -42.26
CA SER A 42 -16.54 -5.75 -41.03
C SER A 42 -15.98 -7.16 -40.79
N VAL A 43 -14.80 -7.22 -40.15
CA VAL A 43 -14.41 -8.32 -39.26
C VAL A 43 -13.81 -7.73 -37.99
N PHE A 44 -14.53 -7.90 -36.88
CA PHE A 44 -14.00 -7.77 -35.53
C PHE A 44 -12.91 -8.83 -35.33
N VAL A 45 -11.68 -8.43 -35.01
CA VAL A 45 -10.65 -9.35 -34.53
C VAL A 45 -10.51 -9.17 -33.03
N VAL A 46 -11.25 -10.02 -32.31
CA VAL A 46 -10.91 -10.46 -30.96
C VAL A 46 -9.70 -11.40 -31.09
N GLY A 47 -8.60 -11.07 -30.44
CA GLY A 47 -7.44 -11.95 -30.25
C GLY A 47 -6.58 -11.35 -29.15
N GLY A 48 -6.60 -11.85 -27.91
CA GLY A 48 -6.36 -13.24 -27.58
C GLY A 48 -4.86 -13.39 -27.41
N VAL A 49 -4.37 -13.09 -26.20
CA VAL A 49 -2.97 -13.20 -25.78
C VAL A 49 -2.48 -14.63 -26.07
N ALA A 50 -1.64 -14.78 -27.08
CA ALA A 50 -0.95 -16.04 -27.37
C ALA A 50 0.22 -16.19 -26.37
N LEU A 51 -0.04 -16.91 -25.28
CA LEU A 51 0.99 -17.37 -24.35
C LEU A 51 1.71 -18.55 -25.01
N LEU A 52 2.87 -18.30 -25.60
CA LEU A 52 3.68 -19.27 -26.32
C LEU A 52 4.39 -20.17 -25.29
N VAL A 53 3.76 -21.31 -24.97
CA VAL A 53 4.38 -22.41 -24.24
C VAL A 53 5.36 -23.12 -25.17
N VAL A 54 6.65 -22.81 -25.07
CA VAL A 54 7.72 -23.64 -25.64
C VAL A 54 8.21 -24.57 -24.55
N PHE A 55 7.53 -25.70 -24.39
CA PHE A 55 8.05 -26.86 -23.68
C PHE A 55 7.65 -28.11 -24.46
N ALA A 56 8.66 -28.91 -24.84
CA ALA A 56 8.62 -30.22 -25.48
C ALA A 56 9.09 -30.25 -26.94
N ALA A 57 10.40 -30.45 -27.15
CA ALA A 57 10.95 -31.40 -28.14
C ALA A 57 12.49 -31.36 -28.17
N VAL A 58 13.16 -31.79 -27.09
CA VAL A 58 14.56 -32.27 -27.18
C VAL A 58 14.67 -33.59 -26.42
N ILE A 59 13.85 -34.57 -26.81
CA ILE A 59 14.12 -35.99 -26.56
C ILE A 59 13.66 -36.73 -27.82
N GLY A 60 14.62 -37.27 -28.58
CA GLY A 60 14.31 -38.03 -29.79
C GLY A 60 15.51 -38.29 -30.68
N ALA A 61 16.61 -38.78 -30.11
CA ALA A 61 17.67 -39.39 -30.90
C ALA A 61 17.23 -40.80 -31.37
N SER A 62 17.67 -41.13 -32.59
CA SER A 62 17.62 -42.42 -33.32
C SER A 62 16.32 -42.71 -34.10
N VAL A 63 16.37 -42.61 -35.44
CA VAL A 63 16.30 -43.74 -36.39
C VAL A 63 16.86 -43.31 -37.78
N VAL A 64 17.96 -43.94 -38.20
CA VAL A 64 18.41 -44.35 -39.56
C VAL A 64 17.90 -43.60 -40.81
N GLY A 65 18.83 -43.02 -41.59
CA GLY A 65 18.66 -42.77 -43.03
C GLY A 65 19.36 -41.51 -43.55
N ALA A 66 20.59 -41.64 -44.08
CA ALA A 66 21.35 -40.54 -44.68
C ALA A 66 20.72 -40.04 -45.99
N PRO A 67 20.81 -38.72 -46.26
CA PRO A 67 21.52 -38.28 -47.44
C PRO A 67 22.70 -37.38 -47.05
N THR A 68 23.83 -37.59 -47.72
CA THR A 68 25.08 -36.86 -47.56
C THR A 68 24.87 -35.37 -47.82
N VAL A 69 24.93 -34.57 -46.76
CA VAL A 69 25.04 -33.11 -46.85
C VAL A 69 26.53 -32.80 -46.91
N ASP A 70 26.92 -32.02 -47.92
CA ASP A 70 28.29 -31.60 -48.19
C ASP A 70 28.86 -30.93 -46.92
N ALA A 71 29.87 -31.54 -46.32
CA ALA A 71 30.54 -30.99 -45.16
C ALA A 71 31.53 -29.93 -45.65
N SER A 72 31.05 -28.70 -45.82
CA SER A 72 31.91 -27.55 -45.56
C SER A 72 32.38 -27.68 -44.12
N GLU A 73 33.68 -27.90 -43.93
CA GLU A 73 34.32 -27.95 -42.62
C GLU A 73 34.11 -26.60 -41.92
N ASP A 74 33.00 -26.49 -41.18
CA ASP A 74 32.81 -25.45 -40.18
C ASP A 74 33.84 -25.72 -39.07
N THR A 75 35.00 -25.08 -39.18
CA THR A 75 35.98 -24.99 -38.09
C THR A 75 35.45 -24.04 -37.00
N ASN A 76 34.28 -24.33 -36.44
CA ASN A 76 33.85 -23.77 -35.18
C ASN A 76 34.71 -24.42 -34.09
N THR A 77 35.85 -23.78 -33.82
CA THR A 77 36.81 -24.17 -32.77
C THR A 77 36.46 -23.48 -31.44
N GLU A 78 35.27 -22.88 -31.34
CA GLU A 78 34.79 -22.32 -30.08
C GLU A 78 34.37 -23.47 -29.17
N GLU A 79 34.99 -23.49 -27.99
CA GLU A 79 34.59 -24.36 -26.89
C GLU A 79 33.09 -24.14 -26.64
N PRO A 80 32.28 -25.22 -26.55
CA PRO A 80 30.86 -25.07 -26.29
C PRO A 80 30.66 -24.22 -25.03
N PRO A 81 29.69 -23.29 -25.01
CA PRO A 81 29.42 -22.49 -23.83
C PRO A 81 29.23 -23.42 -22.64
N ALA A 82 29.83 -23.05 -21.50
CA ALA A 82 29.78 -23.84 -20.28
C ALA A 82 28.33 -24.30 -20.01
N GLU A 83 28.15 -25.60 -19.81
CA GLU A 83 26.83 -26.18 -19.54
C GLU A 83 26.18 -25.44 -18.37
N TYR A 84 24.88 -25.16 -18.49
CA TYR A 84 24.10 -24.56 -17.41
C TYR A 84 24.21 -25.44 -16.16
N GLN A 85 24.94 -24.98 -15.14
CA GLN A 85 25.11 -25.68 -13.87
C GLN A 85 24.01 -25.21 -12.92
N PRO A 86 22.88 -25.93 -12.81
CA PRO A 86 21.74 -25.47 -12.00
C PRO A 86 22.12 -25.27 -10.53
N ASP A 87 23.06 -26.07 -10.03
CA ASP A 87 23.54 -26.01 -8.64
C ASP A 87 24.39 -24.76 -8.34
N ALA A 88 24.95 -24.11 -9.37
CA ALA A 88 25.68 -22.85 -9.24
C ALA A 88 24.76 -21.60 -9.26
N VAL A 89 23.45 -21.80 -9.52
CA VAL A 89 22.45 -20.72 -9.67
C VAL A 89 21.48 -20.67 -8.48
N VAL A 90 21.61 -21.58 -7.51
CA VAL A 90 20.77 -21.58 -6.31
C VAL A 90 21.29 -20.51 -5.36
N ALA A 91 20.67 -19.32 -5.39
CA ALA A 91 20.85 -18.35 -4.32
C ALA A 91 20.38 -18.98 -2.99
N GLU A 92 21.23 -18.94 -1.97
CA GLU A 92 20.82 -19.35 -0.64
C GLU A 92 19.74 -18.39 -0.14
N PRO A 93 18.53 -18.89 0.21
CA PRO A 93 17.47 -18.02 0.71
C PRO A 93 17.90 -17.40 2.03
N ILE A 94 17.55 -16.14 2.22
CA ILE A 94 17.80 -15.47 3.50
C ILE A 94 17.05 -16.22 4.61
N ALA A 95 17.72 -16.39 5.76
CA ALA A 95 17.14 -17.08 6.90
C ALA A 95 15.78 -16.47 7.27
N SER A 96 14.81 -17.34 7.55
CA SER A 96 13.49 -16.94 8.01
C SER A 96 13.27 -17.48 9.43
N GLU A 97 13.73 -16.73 10.42
CA GLU A 97 13.83 -17.15 11.81
C GLU A 97 13.28 -16.06 12.76
N GLY A 98 12.95 -16.44 13.99
CA GLY A 98 12.51 -15.47 14.99
C GLY A 98 11.01 -15.17 14.99
N THR A 99 10.61 -14.24 15.85
CA THR A 99 9.22 -13.83 16.07
C THR A 99 9.20 -12.39 16.52
N VAL A 100 8.26 -11.61 16.00
CA VAL A 100 8.07 -10.21 16.42
C VAL A 100 7.80 -10.14 17.93
N ALA A 101 8.64 -9.37 18.62
CA ALA A 101 8.53 -9.10 20.04
C ALA A 101 8.60 -7.60 20.31
N VAL A 102 7.78 -7.13 21.26
CA VAL A 102 7.93 -5.78 21.80
C VAL A 102 9.20 -5.74 22.68
N PRO A 103 10.03 -4.68 22.56
CA PRO A 103 11.21 -4.49 23.41
C PRO A 103 10.84 -4.56 24.90
N GLU A 104 11.72 -5.13 25.72
CA GLU A 104 11.40 -5.38 27.14
C GLU A 104 11.04 -4.10 27.91
N SER A 105 11.74 -3.01 27.61
CA SER A 105 11.50 -1.68 28.17
C SER A 105 10.13 -1.10 27.82
N ALA A 106 9.49 -1.60 26.76
CA ALA A 106 8.22 -1.11 26.27
C ALA A 106 7.03 -2.03 26.62
N ARG A 107 7.25 -3.18 27.28
CA ARG A 107 6.17 -4.09 27.68
C ARG A 107 5.28 -3.46 28.75
N ALA A 108 3.99 -3.77 28.72
CA ALA A 108 3.02 -3.22 29.66
C ALA A 108 3.30 -3.70 31.10
N SER A 109 3.30 -2.75 32.03
CA SER A 109 3.08 -3.00 33.46
C SER A 109 1.61 -2.76 33.82
N GLU A 110 1.16 -3.14 35.01
CA GLU A 110 -0.25 -2.97 35.45
C GLU A 110 -0.75 -1.51 35.34
N VAL A 111 0.15 -0.52 35.40
CA VAL A 111 -0.16 0.93 35.29
C VAL A 111 0.30 1.51 33.93
N GLY A 112 0.97 0.72 33.08
CA GLY A 112 1.64 1.16 31.86
C GLY A 112 1.09 0.55 30.56
N ARG A 113 -0.16 0.07 30.55
CA ARG A 113 -0.81 -0.38 29.31
C ARG A 113 -0.97 0.80 28.36
N LYS A 114 -0.55 0.60 27.11
CA LYS A 114 -0.71 1.56 26.00
C LYS A 114 -1.75 1.09 24.99
N VAL A 115 -2.35 2.05 24.28
CA VAL A 115 -3.33 1.85 23.23
C VAL A 115 -2.71 2.20 21.88
N VAL A 116 -2.66 1.23 20.97
CA VAL A 116 -2.21 1.43 19.59
C VAL A 116 -3.42 1.41 18.66
N VAL A 117 -3.61 2.49 17.92
CA VAL A 117 -4.68 2.62 16.93
C VAL A 117 -4.13 2.36 15.54
N ILE A 118 -4.76 1.46 14.78
CA ILE A 118 -4.42 1.16 13.40
C ILE A 118 -5.51 1.72 12.49
N SER A 119 -5.15 2.43 11.42
CA SER A 119 -6.12 3.00 10.49
C SER A 119 -6.93 1.89 9.79
N SER A 120 -8.24 2.07 9.69
CA SER A 120 -9.15 1.11 9.05
C SER A 120 -9.14 1.20 7.52
N ASP A 121 -8.62 2.29 6.96
CA ASP A 121 -8.51 2.52 5.52
C ASP A 121 -7.29 1.82 4.88
N SER A 122 -6.63 0.91 5.60
CA SER A 122 -5.43 0.19 5.15
C SER A 122 -5.69 -0.85 4.06
N ARG A 123 -4.87 -0.86 3.01
CA ARG A 123 -4.82 -1.97 2.03
C ARG A 123 -4.20 -3.26 2.57
N ALA A 124 -3.57 -3.24 3.75
CA ALA A 124 -3.16 -4.46 4.42
C ALA A 124 -4.41 -5.24 4.88
N GLU A 125 -4.37 -6.56 4.74
CA GLU A 125 -5.42 -7.41 5.29
C GLU A 125 -5.20 -7.58 6.81
N PRO A 126 -6.24 -7.85 7.61
CA PRO A 126 -6.05 -8.13 9.04
C PRO A 126 -5.07 -9.29 9.30
N SER A 127 -5.04 -10.27 8.40
CA SER A 127 -4.06 -11.39 8.37
C SER A 127 -2.62 -10.92 8.24
N ASP A 128 -2.37 -9.88 7.43
CA ASP A 128 -1.04 -9.29 7.23
C ASP A 128 -0.49 -8.70 8.53
N LEU A 129 -1.36 -8.10 9.34
CA LEU A 129 -0.98 -7.41 10.57
C LEU A 129 -0.93 -8.33 11.79
N ARG A 130 -1.27 -9.62 11.64
CA ARG A 130 -1.31 -10.57 12.77
C ARG A 130 -0.01 -10.66 13.56
N PRO A 131 1.20 -10.71 12.95
CA PRO A 131 2.43 -10.76 13.72
C PRO A 131 2.59 -9.55 14.65
N LEU A 132 2.31 -8.35 14.12
CA LEU A 132 2.34 -7.09 14.85
C LEU A 132 1.31 -7.04 15.98
N VAL A 133 0.05 -7.36 15.68
CA VAL A 133 -1.04 -7.37 16.66
C VAL A 133 -0.77 -8.39 17.77
N ALA A 134 -0.31 -9.59 17.41
CA ALA A 134 0.02 -10.62 18.38
C ALA A 134 1.18 -10.21 19.30
N ALA A 135 2.18 -9.49 18.77
CA ALA A 135 3.28 -8.96 19.57
C ALA A 135 2.80 -7.93 20.61
N LEU A 136 1.95 -6.98 20.19
CA LEU A 136 1.38 -5.97 21.08
C LEU A 136 0.49 -6.58 22.18
N VAL A 137 -0.40 -7.50 21.81
CA VAL A 137 -1.29 -8.20 22.76
C VAL A 137 -0.50 -9.04 23.74
N ARG A 138 0.51 -9.79 23.27
CA ARG A 138 1.39 -10.58 24.14
C ARG A 138 2.17 -9.72 25.13
N ALA A 139 2.51 -8.50 24.73
CA ALA A 139 3.16 -7.51 25.58
C ALA A 139 2.20 -6.75 26.50
N GLY A 140 0.89 -7.05 26.46
CA GLY A 140 -0.12 -6.50 27.36
C GLY A 140 -0.72 -5.15 26.95
N HIS A 141 -0.44 -4.69 25.72
CA HIS A 141 -1.02 -3.48 25.13
C HIS A 141 -2.37 -3.75 24.47
N GLU A 142 -3.15 -2.69 24.30
CA GLU A 142 -4.42 -2.73 23.58
C GLU A 142 -4.20 -2.31 22.13
N VAL A 143 -4.86 -3.01 21.20
CA VAL A 143 -4.89 -2.64 19.78
C VAL A 143 -6.32 -2.32 19.38
N ARG A 144 -6.54 -1.15 18.82
CA ARG A 144 -7.82 -0.69 18.27
C ARG A 144 -7.66 -0.45 16.77
N PHE A 145 -8.74 -0.62 16.02
CA PHE A 145 -8.81 -0.16 14.65
C PHE A 145 -9.64 1.13 14.64
N ALA A 146 -9.18 2.14 13.90
CA ALA A 146 -9.86 3.43 13.85
C ALA A 146 -11.27 3.29 13.26
N ASP A 147 -12.26 3.83 13.95
CA ASP A 147 -13.65 3.87 13.49
C ASP A 147 -13.91 5.17 12.69
N THR A 148 -15.17 5.46 12.38
CA THR A 148 -15.58 6.56 11.47
C THR A 148 -15.05 7.95 11.85
N SER A 149 -14.78 8.20 13.14
CA SER A 149 -14.14 9.45 13.61
C SER A 149 -12.69 9.16 14.02
N LEU A 150 -11.73 9.69 13.24
CA LEU A 150 -10.30 9.57 13.57
C LEU A 150 -9.98 10.27 14.89
N GLN A 151 -10.50 11.48 15.11
CA GLN A 151 -10.29 12.24 16.34
C GLN A 151 -10.72 11.45 17.58
N SER A 152 -11.91 10.83 17.52
CA SER A 152 -12.41 10.00 18.63
C SER A 152 -11.59 8.71 18.80
N SER A 153 -11.08 8.15 17.70
CA SER A 153 -10.23 6.96 17.77
C SER A 153 -8.87 7.26 18.41
N LEU A 154 -8.34 8.46 18.17
CA LEU A 154 -7.07 8.93 18.76
C LEU A 154 -7.21 9.37 20.21
N ASP A 155 -8.43 9.55 20.73
CA ASP A 155 -8.63 9.86 22.14
C ASP A 155 -8.20 8.67 23.03
N GLY A 156 -7.33 8.95 24.01
CA GLY A 156 -6.71 7.94 24.85
C GLY A 156 -5.80 6.94 24.11
N ALA A 157 -5.40 7.23 22.88
CA ALA A 157 -4.39 6.47 22.14
C ALA A 157 -2.97 6.94 22.47
N ASP A 158 -1.99 6.04 22.41
CA ASP A 158 -0.57 6.35 22.56
C ASP A 158 0.16 6.36 21.21
N ALA A 159 -0.31 5.54 20.27
CA ALA A 159 0.27 5.42 18.94
C ALA A 159 -0.79 5.31 17.84
N PHE A 160 -0.46 5.82 16.65
CA PHE A 160 -1.27 5.71 15.45
C PHE A 160 -0.47 5.11 14.29
N LEU A 161 -0.96 4.01 13.73
CA LEU A 161 -0.36 3.32 12.58
C LEU A 161 -1.25 3.54 11.35
N ARG A 162 -0.73 4.24 10.35
CA ARG A 162 -1.37 4.47 9.06
C ARG A 162 -0.65 3.68 7.98
N ILE A 163 -1.17 2.51 7.65
CA ILE A 163 -0.49 1.51 6.80
C ILE A 163 -1.16 1.46 5.43
N ASP A 164 -0.43 1.78 4.36
CA ASP A 164 -0.89 1.81 2.97
C ASP A 164 -2.37 2.23 2.81
N PRO A 165 -2.68 3.49 3.17
CA PRO A 165 -4.05 3.98 3.19
C PRO A 165 -4.66 4.07 1.78
N ARG A 166 -5.95 3.72 1.67
CA ARG A 166 -6.74 3.78 0.43
C ARG A 166 -7.20 5.18 0.06
N SER A 167 -7.32 6.08 1.02
CA SER A 167 -7.86 7.45 0.88
C SER A 167 -6.95 8.45 1.59
N GLU A 168 -6.88 9.68 1.09
CA GLU A 168 -6.19 10.76 1.82
C GLU A 168 -6.99 11.11 3.08
N LEU A 169 -6.31 11.61 4.12
CA LEU A 169 -7.00 12.19 5.26
C LEU A 169 -7.70 13.50 4.86
N SER A 170 -8.87 13.75 5.43
CA SER A 170 -9.47 15.09 5.39
C SER A 170 -8.58 16.08 6.14
N SER A 171 -8.76 17.38 5.90
CA SER A 171 -8.06 18.43 6.65
C SER A 171 -8.22 18.28 8.17
N SER A 172 -9.43 17.96 8.64
CA SER A 172 -9.70 17.67 10.06
C SER A 172 -8.99 16.40 10.56
N GLY A 173 -8.82 15.39 9.71
CA GLY A 173 -8.07 14.18 10.06
C GLY A 173 -6.57 14.45 10.15
N VAL A 174 -6.03 15.29 9.27
CA VAL A 174 -4.64 15.75 9.33
C VAL A 174 -4.39 16.56 10.61
N GLU A 175 -5.28 17.50 10.93
CA GLU A 175 -5.23 18.29 12.16
C GLU A 175 -5.33 17.41 13.42
N ALA A 176 -6.24 16.44 13.45
CA ALA A 176 -6.34 15.51 14.58
C ALA A 176 -5.05 14.69 14.80
N VAL A 177 -4.34 14.31 13.74
CA VAL A 177 -3.05 13.61 13.87
C VAL A 177 -1.93 14.57 14.29
N ARG A 178 -2.00 15.86 13.91
CA ARG A 178 -1.06 16.90 14.36
C ARG A 178 -1.17 17.12 15.86
N ASP A 179 -2.38 17.38 16.34
CA ASP A 179 -2.67 17.56 17.76
C ASP A 179 -2.22 16.33 18.55
N PHE A 180 -2.50 15.13 18.03
CA PHE A 180 -2.06 13.88 18.61
C PHE A 180 -0.54 13.79 18.78
N THR A 181 0.26 14.19 17.78
CA THR A 181 1.72 14.21 17.92
C THR A 181 2.23 15.32 18.83
N ASP A 182 1.59 16.50 18.81
CA ASP A 182 1.94 17.63 19.68
C ASP A 182 1.70 17.29 21.16
N GLU A 183 0.75 16.40 21.44
CA GLU A 183 0.47 15.82 22.76
C GLU A 183 1.40 14.63 23.12
N GLY A 184 2.41 14.34 22.29
CA GLY A 184 3.41 13.29 22.54
C GLY A 184 3.00 11.89 22.08
N GLY A 185 1.94 11.77 21.27
CA GLY A 185 1.58 10.54 20.56
C GLY A 185 2.57 10.23 19.44
N ARG A 186 2.73 8.94 19.10
CA ARG A 186 3.68 8.49 18.06
C ARG A 186 2.96 8.02 16.80
N VAL A 187 3.45 8.39 15.62
CA VAL A 187 2.83 8.01 14.35
C VAL A 187 3.79 7.15 13.51
N ILE A 188 3.28 6.03 13.01
CA ILE A 188 3.95 5.25 11.98
C ILE A 188 3.15 5.35 10.69
N MET A 189 3.77 5.86 9.63
CA MET A 189 3.22 5.88 8.29
C MET A 189 3.92 4.85 7.42
N VAL A 190 3.16 3.97 6.78
CA VAL A 190 3.70 3.01 5.81
C VAL A 190 3.08 3.30 4.46
N GLY A 191 3.90 3.52 3.44
CA GLY A 191 3.48 3.77 2.08
C GLY A 191 4.14 2.78 1.12
N GLU A 192 3.50 2.56 -0.03
CA GLU A 192 4.01 1.73 -1.10
C GLU A 192 4.20 2.55 -2.39
N PRO A 193 5.08 2.12 -3.30
CA PRO A 193 5.18 2.73 -4.62
C PRO A 193 3.87 2.60 -5.41
N ALA A 194 3.70 3.47 -6.41
CA ALA A 194 2.56 3.41 -7.31
C ALA A 194 2.59 2.13 -8.15
N ARG A 195 1.42 1.51 -8.35
CA ARG A 195 1.27 0.27 -9.11
C ARG A 195 0.14 0.39 -10.12
N ILE A 196 0.32 -0.20 -11.30
CA ILE A 196 -0.76 -0.30 -12.29
C ILE A 196 -1.65 -1.47 -11.93
N ARG A 197 -2.94 -1.21 -11.78
CA ARG A 197 -4.01 -2.19 -11.59
C ARG A 197 -4.81 -2.33 -12.88
N ILE A 198 -4.95 -3.58 -13.32
CA ILE A 198 -5.85 -3.95 -14.42
C ILE A 198 -7.15 -4.42 -13.78
N THR A 199 -8.25 -3.76 -14.11
CA THR A 199 -9.59 -4.16 -13.70
C THR A 199 -10.36 -4.63 -14.92
N GLN A 200 -10.81 -5.88 -14.90
CA GLN A 200 -11.62 -6.45 -15.97
C GLN A 200 -13.10 -6.39 -15.58
N SER A 201 -13.94 -5.83 -16.46
CA SER A 201 -15.40 -5.89 -16.36
C SER A 201 -15.96 -6.46 -17.66
N GLY A 202 -16.36 -7.73 -17.61
CA GLY A 202 -16.79 -8.48 -18.78
C GLY A 202 -15.66 -8.62 -19.80
N LEU A 203 -15.90 -8.13 -21.02
CA LEU A 203 -14.93 -8.12 -22.12
C LEU A 203 -14.03 -6.87 -22.13
N PHE A 204 -14.22 -5.93 -21.21
CA PHE A 204 -13.44 -4.69 -21.14
C PHE A 204 -12.40 -4.75 -20.01
N ALA A 205 -11.21 -4.22 -20.26
CA ALA A 205 -10.17 -4.03 -19.27
C ALA A 205 -9.85 -2.53 -19.14
N SER A 206 -9.73 -2.03 -17.90
CA SER A 206 -9.28 -0.68 -17.60
C SER A 206 -7.98 -0.70 -16.79
N LEU A 207 -7.13 0.29 -17.05
CA LEU A 207 -5.87 0.50 -16.35
C LEU A 207 -6.07 1.65 -15.35
N THR A 208 -5.75 1.40 -14.09
CA THR A 208 -5.79 2.41 -13.03
C THR A 208 -4.47 2.44 -12.29
N THR A 209 -4.01 3.61 -11.88
CA THR A 209 -2.83 3.71 -11.01
C THR A 209 -3.28 3.69 -9.56
N GLN A 210 -2.87 2.66 -8.83
CA GLN A 210 -3.05 2.56 -7.40
C GLN A 210 -1.88 3.24 -6.68
N ARG A 211 -2.19 4.13 -5.75
CA ARG A 211 -1.20 4.82 -4.89
C ARG A 211 -1.61 4.72 -3.43
N SER A 212 -0.63 4.61 -2.54
CA SER A 212 -0.84 4.85 -1.11
C SER A 212 -1.15 6.34 -0.90
N GLN A 213 -2.22 6.61 -0.15
CA GLN A 213 -2.72 7.97 0.05
C GLN A 213 -2.17 8.56 1.36
N THR A 214 -0.86 8.80 1.35
CA THR A 214 -0.10 9.32 2.50
C THR A 214 0.23 10.81 2.36
N THR A 215 -0.05 11.42 1.21
CA THR A 215 0.55 12.68 0.78
C THR A 215 0.20 13.83 1.69
N ALA A 216 -1.09 14.00 2.01
CA ALA A 216 -1.55 15.15 2.78
C ALA A 216 -0.94 15.14 4.19
N LEU A 217 -0.95 13.98 4.85
CA LEU A 217 -0.38 13.86 6.20
C LEU A 217 1.15 13.95 6.19
N ALA A 218 1.82 13.28 5.25
CA ALA A 218 3.28 13.24 5.19
C ALA A 218 3.88 14.62 4.90
N ALA A 219 3.24 15.41 4.02
CA ALA A 219 3.67 16.75 3.67
C ALA A 219 3.75 17.68 4.89
N GLU A 220 2.81 17.56 5.82
CA GLU A 220 2.83 18.33 7.06
C GLU A 220 4.06 18.01 7.92
N TYR A 221 4.58 16.78 7.87
CA TYR A 221 5.80 16.39 8.58
C TYR A 221 7.05 16.70 7.76
N GLY A 222 6.93 17.22 6.53
CA GLY A 222 8.04 17.40 5.60
C GLY A 222 8.60 16.07 5.08
N ILE A 223 7.76 15.03 5.00
CA ILE A 223 8.08 13.68 4.52
C ILE A 223 7.46 13.49 3.13
N VAL A 224 8.20 12.85 2.23
CA VAL A 224 7.77 12.52 0.87
C VAL A 224 8.02 11.03 0.61
N PHE A 225 6.97 10.31 0.23
CA PHE A 225 7.07 8.94 -0.27
C PHE A 225 7.33 8.96 -1.77
N GLY A 226 8.24 8.13 -2.27
CA GLY A 226 8.45 7.99 -3.70
C GLY A 226 7.31 7.24 -4.38
N ASP A 227 7.04 7.57 -5.65
CA ASP A 227 6.05 6.86 -6.47
C ASP A 227 6.62 5.61 -7.16
N ARG A 228 7.94 5.45 -7.20
CA ARG A 228 8.63 4.43 -8.00
C ARG A 228 9.25 3.38 -7.10
N TYR A 229 9.21 2.11 -7.53
CA TYR A 229 9.82 1.03 -6.76
C TYR A 229 11.33 1.02 -6.94
N LEU A 230 12.02 0.53 -5.92
CA LEU A 230 13.46 0.23 -5.93
C LEU A 230 13.69 -1.21 -6.38
N TYR A 231 14.85 -1.45 -6.98
CA TYR A 231 15.32 -2.79 -7.32
C TYR A 231 16.83 -2.88 -7.22
N ASP A 232 17.35 -4.08 -6.99
CA ASP A 232 18.78 -4.35 -6.94
C ASP A 232 19.04 -5.72 -7.58
N THR A 233 19.88 -5.76 -8.61
CA THR A 233 20.22 -7.01 -9.31
C THR A 233 21.40 -7.75 -8.68
N ALA A 234 22.16 -7.08 -7.83
CA ALA A 234 23.34 -7.61 -7.14
C ALA A 234 23.01 -8.08 -5.72
N GLN A 235 22.19 -7.34 -4.96
CA GLN A 235 21.87 -7.62 -3.55
C GLN A 235 20.35 -7.68 -3.33
N ASN A 236 19.78 -8.89 -3.38
CA ASN A 236 18.34 -9.09 -3.25
C ASN A 236 17.98 -10.46 -2.65
N ASP A 237 16.76 -10.57 -2.10
CA ASP A 237 16.18 -11.84 -1.64
C ASP A 237 15.54 -12.63 -2.80
N GLY A 238 16.38 -13.17 -3.68
CA GLY A 238 15.98 -14.07 -4.78
C GLY A 238 15.13 -13.44 -5.90
N ASN A 239 14.81 -12.15 -5.79
CA ASN A 239 14.11 -11.38 -6.81
C ASN A 239 14.64 -9.96 -6.77
N PHE A 240 15.01 -9.38 -7.92
CA PHE A 240 15.56 -8.03 -8.00
C PHE A 240 14.71 -6.93 -7.33
N LYS A 241 13.40 -7.12 -7.16
CA LYS A 241 12.52 -6.17 -6.44
C LYS A 241 12.52 -6.34 -4.92
N ASN A 242 13.05 -7.46 -4.44
CA ASN A 242 13.18 -7.76 -3.02
C ASN A 242 14.50 -7.17 -2.52
N VAL A 243 14.55 -5.84 -2.42
CA VAL A 243 15.77 -5.12 -2.04
C VAL A 243 16.11 -5.37 -0.57
N LEU A 244 17.40 -5.36 -0.28
CA LEU A 244 17.92 -5.47 1.09
C LEU A 244 18.26 -4.07 1.61
N ALA A 245 17.98 -3.84 2.89
CA ALA A 245 18.29 -2.59 3.56
C ALA A 245 18.91 -2.87 4.93
N SER A 246 19.76 -1.95 5.39
CA SER A 246 20.46 -2.06 6.67
C SER A 246 20.16 -0.88 7.56
N GLY A 247 20.24 -1.08 8.87
CA GLY A 247 20.21 -0.02 9.86
C GLY A 247 21.32 0.99 9.60
N THR A 248 21.01 2.29 9.67
CA THR A 248 22.00 3.35 9.48
C THR A 248 22.89 3.58 10.70
N SER A 249 22.42 3.17 11.88
CA SER A 249 23.16 3.20 13.14
C SER A 249 22.51 2.28 14.17
N ALA A 250 23.33 1.72 15.06
CA ALA A 250 22.86 0.92 16.20
C ALA A 250 21.97 1.73 17.16
N ASP A 251 22.16 3.06 17.23
CA ASP A 251 21.33 3.95 18.06
C ASP A 251 19.91 4.13 17.50
N THR A 252 19.75 3.99 16.18
CA THR A 252 18.47 4.21 15.51
C THR A 252 17.71 2.91 15.29
N ALA A 253 18.38 1.80 14.98
CA ALA A 253 17.76 0.48 14.87
C ALA A 253 18.79 -0.57 15.34
N PRO A 254 18.85 -0.86 16.65
CA PRO A 254 19.79 -1.85 17.18
C PRO A 254 19.45 -3.23 16.63
N ASP A 255 20.48 -4.02 16.32
CA ASP A 255 20.35 -5.41 15.85
C ASP A 255 19.55 -5.55 14.53
N VAL A 256 19.60 -4.53 13.67
CA VAL A 256 18.98 -4.54 12.33
C VAL A 256 20.07 -4.42 11.27
N ASP A 257 20.67 -5.55 10.91
CA ASP A 257 21.76 -5.63 9.93
C ASP A 257 21.22 -5.78 8.51
N GLN A 258 20.18 -6.60 8.32
CA GLN A 258 19.63 -6.91 7.01
C GLN A 258 18.11 -7.12 7.03
N VAL A 259 17.38 -6.15 6.49
CA VAL A 259 15.91 -6.15 6.30
C VAL A 259 15.61 -6.45 4.84
N ALA A 260 14.73 -7.42 4.58
CA ALA A 260 14.26 -7.75 3.24
C ALA A 260 12.91 -7.05 2.95
N LEU A 261 12.88 -6.19 1.93
CA LEU A 261 11.71 -5.41 1.53
C LEU A 261 11.23 -5.83 0.13
N TYR A 262 9.93 -6.07 -0.05
CA TYR A 262 9.41 -6.84 -1.19
C TYR A 262 8.79 -6.01 -2.32
N THR A 263 8.74 -4.70 -2.16
CA THR A 263 8.66 -3.68 -3.23
C THR A 263 8.82 -2.31 -2.56
N ALA A 264 10.03 -1.97 -2.13
CA ALA A 264 10.25 -0.71 -1.44
C ALA A 264 10.15 0.51 -2.38
N THR A 265 9.74 1.64 -1.82
CA THR A 265 9.97 2.98 -2.37
C THR A 265 10.93 3.76 -1.49
N ARG A 266 11.60 4.75 -2.07
CA ARG A 266 12.44 5.68 -1.31
C ARG A 266 11.58 6.65 -0.49
N ILE A 267 12.13 7.11 0.63
CA ILE A 267 11.53 8.14 1.48
C ILE A 267 12.51 9.29 1.65
N GLU A 268 12.01 10.50 1.47
CA GLU A 268 12.74 11.72 1.73
C GLU A 268 12.09 12.45 2.90
N ALA A 269 12.89 13.04 3.79
CA ALA A 269 12.36 13.91 4.84
C ALA A 269 13.27 15.10 5.09
N ARG A 270 12.70 16.30 5.13
CA ARG A 270 13.44 17.51 5.48
C ARG A 270 13.75 17.50 6.98
N GLY A 271 15.04 17.42 7.33
CA GLY A 271 15.48 17.36 8.72
C GLY A 271 15.17 16.03 9.43
N GLY A 272 14.84 14.99 8.68
CA GLY A 272 14.69 13.63 9.22
C GLY A 272 15.99 12.83 9.16
N THR A 273 16.03 11.74 9.93
CA THR A 273 17.15 10.79 9.97
C THR A 273 16.72 9.49 9.30
N ALA A 274 17.49 9.03 8.32
CA ALA A 274 17.27 7.71 7.72
C ALA A 274 17.49 6.62 8.78
N VAL A 275 16.52 5.71 8.92
CA VAL A 275 16.58 4.54 9.81
C VAL A 275 17.12 3.34 9.05
N LEU A 276 16.61 3.12 7.84
CA LEU A 276 17.06 2.08 6.92
C LEU A 276 17.52 2.71 5.61
N ARG A 277 18.61 2.17 5.07
CA ARG A 277 19.09 2.46 3.71
C ARG A 277 19.36 1.19 2.94
N THR A 278 19.08 1.22 1.65
CA THR A 278 19.51 0.16 0.74
C THR A 278 21.01 0.25 0.45
N SER A 279 21.55 -0.78 -0.20
CA SER A 279 22.90 -0.78 -0.80
C SER A 279 23.08 0.35 -1.83
N ASP A 280 24.33 0.66 -2.16
CA ASP A 280 24.72 1.59 -3.24
C ASP A 280 24.48 1.02 -4.65
N THR A 281 24.24 -0.29 -4.76
CA THR A 281 23.86 -0.98 -6.01
C THR A 281 22.37 -0.93 -6.32
N THR A 282 21.55 -0.39 -5.40
CA THR A 282 20.11 -0.29 -5.61
C THR A 282 19.78 0.81 -6.61
N GLU A 283 18.87 0.52 -7.54
CA GLU A 283 18.39 1.43 -8.56
C GLU A 283 16.90 1.76 -8.36
N LEU A 284 16.51 2.97 -8.77
CA LEU A 284 15.12 3.39 -8.79
C LEU A 284 14.51 3.12 -10.17
N SER A 285 13.41 2.36 -10.21
CA SER A 285 12.75 1.98 -11.46
C SER A 285 12.54 3.13 -12.44
N GLY A 286 12.82 2.88 -13.72
CA GLY A 286 13.01 3.91 -14.75
C GLY A 286 14.49 4.28 -14.89
N ASP A 287 14.80 5.54 -15.17
CA ASP A 287 16.18 6.00 -15.41
C ASP A 287 16.83 6.62 -14.14
N GLY A 288 16.62 6.00 -12.97
CA GLY A 288 17.25 6.45 -11.72
C GLY A 288 18.69 5.95 -11.57
N PRO A 289 19.60 6.71 -10.93
CA PRO A 289 20.95 6.23 -10.66
C PRO A 289 20.96 5.10 -9.63
N ALA A 290 22.00 4.27 -9.66
CA ALA A 290 22.33 3.40 -8.55
C ALA A 290 22.80 4.25 -7.36
N ASP A 291 22.18 4.08 -6.18
CA ASP A 291 22.49 4.82 -4.96
C ASP A 291 21.93 4.10 -3.72
N SER A 292 22.41 4.51 -2.55
CA SER A 292 21.89 4.08 -1.24
C SER A 292 20.65 4.91 -0.87
N TYR A 293 19.46 4.39 -1.19
CA TYR A 293 18.18 5.06 -0.95
C TYR A 293 17.68 4.87 0.49
N PRO A 294 17.23 5.93 1.19
CA PRO A 294 16.49 5.77 2.44
C PRO A 294 15.13 5.11 2.15
N VAL A 295 14.80 4.06 2.89
CA VAL A 295 13.53 3.31 2.78
C VAL A 295 12.74 3.31 4.08
N ALA A 296 13.35 3.78 5.16
CA ALA A 296 12.67 4.17 6.38
C ALA A 296 13.33 5.43 6.94
N VAL A 297 12.53 6.38 7.43
CA VAL A 297 13.01 7.65 7.97
C VAL A 297 12.25 7.98 9.24
N ARG A 298 12.97 8.44 10.27
CA ARG A 298 12.41 8.99 11.49
C ARG A 298 12.53 10.50 11.46
N LYS A 299 11.46 11.19 11.82
CA LYS A 299 11.44 12.62 12.05
C LYS A 299 10.52 12.94 13.22
N ASP A 300 11.12 13.43 14.30
CA ASP A 300 10.40 13.78 15.54
C ASP A 300 9.55 12.59 16.03
N ASP A 301 8.24 12.80 16.15
CA ASP A 301 7.21 11.84 16.59
C ASP A 301 6.67 10.95 15.47
N VAL A 302 7.34 10.92 14.32
CA VAL A 302 6.92 10.13 13.15
C VAL A 302 8.03 9.22 12.63
N VAL A 303 7.67 7.99 12.29
CA VAL A 303 8.47 7.10 11.44
C VAL A 303 7.70 6.79 10.16
N ALA A 304 8.37 6.92 9.02
CA ALA A 304 7.84 6.60 7.70
C ALA A 304 8.59 5.40 7.09
N VAL A 305 7.88 4.44 6.50
CA VAL A 305 8.44 3.20 5.91
C VAL A 305 7.88 2.93 4.52
N GLY A 306 8.75 2.60 3.56
CA GLY A 306 8.44 2.55 2.12
C GLY A 306 7.99 1.20 1.58
N ASP A 307 7.70 0.23 2.45
CA ASP A 307 7.12 -1.06 2.10
C ASP A 307 6.27 -1.56 3.27
N LYS A 308 5.10 -2.12 3.01
CA LYS A 308 4.28 -2.79 4.03
C LYS A 308 4.51 -4.30 4.10
N THR A 309 5.03 -4.87 3.01
CA THR A 309 5.03 -6.30 2.75
C THR A 309 5.94 -7.05 3.72
N PHE A 310 7.01 -6.42 4.18
CA PHE A 310 7.90 -6.99 5.21
C PHE A 310 7.17 -7.36 6.51
N MET A 311 6.04 -6.72 6.84
CA MET A 311 5.27 -7.02 8.06
C MET A 311 4.38 -8.26 7.93
N GLN A 312 4.17 -8.76 6.71
CA GLN A 312 3.19 -9.82 6.43
C GLN A 312 3.62 -11.18 6.96
N SER A 313 2.64 -12.06 7.16
CA SER A 313 2.89 -13.47 7.44
C SER A 313 3.78 -14.09 6.36
N GLY A 314 4.85 -14.78 6.79
CA GLY A 314 5.88 -15.34 5.89
C GLY A 314 7.00 -14.38 5.48
N ARG A 315 6.87 -13.08 5.76
CA ARG A 315 7.92 -12.07 5.52
C ARG A 315 8.44 -11.40 6.79
N HIS A 316 7.62 -11.32 7.83
CA HIS A 316 7.91 -10.68 9.11
C HIS A 316 9.16 -11.16 9.86
N ASN A 317 9.76 -12.26 9.43
CA ASN A 317 10.87 -12.92 10.10
C ASN A 317 11.97 -13.32 9.11
N VAL A 318 11.98 -12.73 7.91
CA VAL A 318 13.05 -12.94 6.90
C VAL A 318 14.15 -11.91 7.13
N GLY A 319 15.40 -12.36 7.23
CA GLY A 319 16.49 -11.52 7.71
C GLY A 319 16.16 -11.02 9.11
N ASP A 320 16.35 -9.72 9.34
CA ASP A 320 16.05 -9.04 10.61
C ASP A 320 14.72 -8.26 10.54
N ASN A 321 13.78 -8.70 9.70
CA ASN A 321 12.49 -8.04 9.56
C ASN A 321 11.74 -7.95 10.91
N GLU A 322 11.83 -8.96 11.76
CA GLU A 322 11.20 -8.99 13.07
C GLU A 322 11.86 -8.00 14.05
N ALA A 323 13.18 -7.81 13.96
CA ALA A 323 13.91 -6.82 14.73
C ALA A 323 13.54 -5.40 14.28
N PHE A 324 13.40 -5.16 12.97
CA PHE A 324 12.92 -3.87 12.48
C PHE A 324 11.46 -3.60 12.88
N ILE A 325 10.58 -4.61 12.86
CA ILE A 325 9.21 -4.47 13.39
C ILE A 325 9.26 -4.19 14.90
N ALA A 326 10.16 -4.82 15.66
CA ALA A 326 10.36 -4.56 17.09
C ALA A 326 10.80 -3.10 17.34
N TYR A 327 11.70 -2.56 16.52
CA TYR A 327 12.05 -1.14 16.55
C TYR A 327 10.83 -0.24 16.34
N LEU A 328 10.01 -0.52 15.32
CA LEU A 328 8.80 0.24 15.06
C LEU A 328 7.82 0.20 16.24
N LEU A 329 7.64 -0.97 16.85
CA LEU A 329 6.79 -1.12 18.03
C LEU A 329 7.37 -0.39 19.26
N GLY A 330 8.68 -0.47 19.47
CA GLY A 330 9.36 0.30 20.52
C GLY A 330 9.17 1.80 20.32
N PHE A 331 9.31 2.29 19.09
CA PHE A 331 9.04 3.67 18.74
C PHE A 331 7.59 4.06 19.00
N ALA A 332 6.62 3.29 18.53
CA ALA A 332 5.19 3.53 18.75
C ALA A 332 4.87 3.64 20.26
N LEU A 333 5.47 2.76 21.06
CA LEU A 333 5.25 2.71 22.50
C LEU A 333 6.14 3.67 23.30
N SER A 334 6.96 4.49 22.66
CA SER A 334 7.85 5.45 23.34
C SER A 334 7.20 6.81 23.65
N GLY A 335 5.93 7.00 23.25
CA GLY A 335 5.18 8.25 23.49
C GLY A 335 5.02 8.58 24.98
N ASP A 336 5.05 9.86 25.32
CA ASP A 336 4.90 10.37 26.71
C ASP A 336 3.48 10.87 26.98
N ARG A 337 2.52 10.55 26.11
CA ARG A 337 1.11 10.91 26.29
C ARG A 337 0.58 10.21 27.54
N GLY A 338 0.21 11.00 28.55
CA GLY A 338 -0.30 10.47 29.82
C GLY A 338 -1.67 9.80 29.63
N PRO A 339 -2.06 8.87 30.53
CA PRO A 339 -3.38 8.26 30.47
C PRO A 339 -4.46 9.34 30.65
N THR A 340 -5.33 9.53 29.66
CA THR A 340 -6.50 10.43 29.76
C THR A 340 -7.52 9.95 30.80
N PHE A 341 -7.42 8.68 31.22
CA PHE A 341 -8.24 8.14 32.30
C PHE A 341 -7.65 8.49 33.67
N ALA A 342 -8.02 9.65 34.19
CA ALA A 342 -8.10 9.79 35.65
C ALA A 342 -9.18 8.80 36.14
N PRO A 343 -8.91 7.94 37.12
CA PRO A 343 -9.97 7.23 37.82
C PRO A 343 -10.87 8.30 38.42
N SER A 344 -12.14 8.34 38.01
CA SER A 344 -13.14 9.05 38.78
C SER A 344 -13.26 8.33 40.12
N ASP A 345 -12.59 8.87 41.14
CA ASP A 345 -12.80 8.49 42.53
C ASP A 345 -14.27 8.74 42.86
N GLY A 346 -15.09 7.72 42.64
CA GLY A 346 -16.47 7.64 43.10
C GLY A 346 -16.50 7.54 44.61
N SER A 347 -16.19 8.64 45.30
CA SER A 347 -16.56 8.78 46.71
C SER A 347 -18.06 9.05 46.77
N SER A 348 -18.78 7.95 46.86
CA SER A 348 -20.17 7.87 47.27
C SER A 348 -20.32 8.48 48.67
N GLY A 349 -20.61 9.77 48.73
CA GLY A 349 -21.04 10.48 49.95
C GLY A 349 -22.56 10.62 49.98
N SER A 350 -23.29 9.51 50.10
CA SER A 350 -24.72 9.53 50.41
C SER A 350 -24.89 9.88 51.90
N GLY A 351 -24.96 11.18 52.20
CA GLY A 351 -25.40 11.69 53.48
C GLY A 351 -26.93 11.64 53.55
N ASN A 352 -27.48 10.53 54.02
CA ASN A 352 -28.88 10.41 54.38
C ASN A 352 -29.12 11.11 55.72
N GLU A 353 -29.35 12.42 55.73
CA GLU A 353 -29.91 13.10 56.89
C GLU A 353 -31.40 12.78 57.00
N THR A 354 -31.71 12.00 58.04
CA THR A 354 -33.07 11.67 58.44
C THR A 354 -33.54 12.75 59.41
N SER A 355 -34.68 13.36 59.08
CA SER A 355 -35.47 14.22 59.96
C SER A 355 -35.83 13.52 61.28
N THR A 356 -35.64 14.19 62.42
CA THR A 356 -36.56 14.23 63.59
C THR A 356 -35.97 15.06 64.73
N GLY A 357 -36.71 16.09 65.17
CA GLY A 357 -36.42 16.90 66.37
C GLY A 357 -36.80 18.36 66.24
#